data_AF-A0A4U5PRK6-F1
#
_entry.id   AF-A0A4U5PRK6-F1
#
_cell.length_a   1.000
_cell.length_b   1.000
_cell.length_c   1.000
_cell.angle_alpha   90.00
_cell.angle_beta   90.00
_cell.angle_gamma   90.00
#
_symmetry.space_group_name_H-M   'P 1'
#
loop_
_entity.id
_entity.type
_entity.pdbx_description
1 polymer ?
#
loop_
_entity_poly.entity_id
_entity_poly.type
_entity_poly.pdbx_seq_one_letter_code
_entity_poly.pdbx_strand_id
1 'polypeptide(L)'
;MYQLVDPRLELNYSLKAVQKVSQLAYNCLSRDSKSRPTMDEIVKVLTPLQDLNDLAILSYHSRLSQQGKRKKKSEGAQQHTNVSSKSIRDSPLNTGKQRYR
;
A
#
# COMPACT_ATOMS: atom_id res chain seq x y z
N MET A 1 -8.91 -8.70 -16.56
CA MET A 1 -7.98 -8.30 -15.47
C MET A 1 -8.09 -9.20 -14.25
N TYR A 2 -9.28 -9.29 -13.62
CA TYR A 2 -9.48 -10.00 -12.36
C TYR A 2 -9.28 -11.52 -12.40
N GLN A 3 -9.30 -12.13 -13.59
CA GLN A 3 -8.98 -13.56 -13.76
C GLN A 3 -7.46 -13.83 -13.86
N LEU A 4 -6.64 -12.80 -14.04
CA LEU A 4 -5.19 -12.95 -14.20
C LEU A 4 -4.46 -12.96 -12.84
N VAL A 5 -5.08 -12.36 -11.82
CA VAL A 5 -4.50 -12.18 -10.49
C VAL A 5 -5.05 -13.27 -9.57
N ASP A 6 -4.20 -13.78 -8.67
CA ASP A 6 -4.60 -14.78 -7.68
C ASP A 6 -5.85 -14.28 -6.89
N PRO A 7 -6.99 -15.01 -6.95
CA PRO A 7 -8.19 -14.65 -6.22
C PRO A 7 -7.97 -14.51 -4.71
N ARG A 8 -6.98 -15.21 -4.16
CA ARG A 8 -6.63 -15.18 -2.72
C ARG A 8 -6.03 -13.85 -2.27
N LEU A 9 -5.65 -12.98 -3.20
CA LEU A 9 -5.19 -11.63 -2.87
C LEU A 9 -6.35 -10.71 -2.47
N GLU A 10 -7.62 -11.11 -2.66
CA GLU A 10 -8.82 -10.39 -2.17
C GLU A 10 -8.83 -8.88 -2.50
N LEU A 11 -8.38 -8.51 -3.70
CA LEU A 11 -8.25 -7.11 -4.15
C LEU A 11 -7.29 -6.25 -3.30
N ASN A 12 -6.42 -6.86 -2.50
CA ASN A 12 -5.35 -6.20 -1.76
C ASN A 12 -4.14 -5.91 -2.65
N TYR A 13 -4.37 -5.31 -3.81
CA TYR A 13 -3.32 -4.97 -4.77
C TYR A 13 -3.69 -3.71 -5.54
N SER A 14 -2.65 -3.01 -5.99
CA SER A 14 -2.81 -1.89 -6.91
C SER A 14 -3.22 -2.38 -8.30
N LEU A 15 -4.36 -1.93 -8.80
CA LEU A 15 -4.79 -2.24 -10.17
C LEU A 15 -3.78 -1.70 -11.21
N LYS A 16 -3.16 -0.55 -10.92
CA LYS A 16 -2.12 0.05 -11.77
C LYS A 16 -0.87 -0.81 -11.81
N ALA A 17 -0.42 -1.30 -10.64
CA ALA A 17 0.74 -2.20 -10.58
C ALA A 17 0.43 -3.51 -11.32
N VAL A 18 -0.74 -4.10 -11.08
CA VAL A 18 -1.17 -5.32 -11.78
C VAL A 18 -1.16 -5.11 -13.28
N GLN A 19 -1.68 -4.00 -13.81
CA GLN A 19 -1.65 -3.73 -15.23
C GLN A 19 -0.24 -3.71 -15.83
N LYS A 20 0.69 -3.03 -15.16
CA LYS A 20 2.08 -2.97 -15.62
C LYS A 20 2.77 -4.32 -15.54
N VAL A 21 2.60 -5.05 -14.44
CA VAL A 21 3.19 -6.39 -14.26
C VAL A 21 2.61 -7.39 -15.27
N SER A 22 1.30 -7.34 -15.51
CA SER A 22 0.63 -8.20 -16.49
C SER A 22 1.18 -8.00 -17.89
N GLN A 23 1.34 -6.73 -18.30
CA GLN A 23 1.91 -6.40 -19.60
C GLN A 23 3.38 -6.84 -19.71
N LEU A 24 4.16 -6.64 -18.65
CA LEU A 24 5.55 -7.07 -18.61
C LEU A 24 5.65 -8.60 -18.74
N ALA A 25 4.85 -9.34 -17.99
CA ALA A 25 4.79 -10.80 -18.05
C ALA A 25 4.39 -11.30 -19.45
N TYR A 26 3.42 -10.64 -20.10
CA TYR A 26 3.04 -10.96 -21.48
C TYR A 26 4.23 -10.82 -22.43
N ASN A 27 4.99 -9.72 -22.34
CA ASN A 27 6.17 -9.51 -23.18
C ASN A 27 7.27 -10.54 -22.88
N CYS A 28 7.51 -10.89 -21.62
CA CYS A 28 8.48 -11.93 -21.23
C CYS A 28 8.12 -13.32 -21.79
N LEU A 29 6.82 -13.64 -21.87
CA LEU A 29 6.30 -14.91 -22.37
C LEU A 29 6.06 -14.92 -23.89
N SER A 30 6.36 -13.83 -24.59
CA SER A 30 6.17 -13.74 -26.04
C SER A 30 6.92 -14.84 -26.78
N ARG A 31 6.33 -15.35 -27.87
CA ARG A 31 6.95 -16.35 -28.73
C ARG A 31 8.13 -15.77 -29.52
N ASP A 32 8.07 -14.49 -29.84
CA ASP A 32 9.16 -13.79 -30.54
C ASP A 32 10.24 -13.36 -29.54
N SER A 33 11.45 -13.87 -29.72
CA SER A 33 12.60 -13.57 -28.86
C SER A 33 13.01 -12.10 -28.92
N LYS A 34 12.76 -11.39 -30.04
CA LYS A 34 13.12 -9.96 -30.17
C LYS A 34 12.19 -9.05 -29.37
N SER A 35 10.97 -9.50 -29.11
CA SER A 35 9.98 -8.77 -28.31
C SER A 35 10.15 -8.99 -26.80
N ARG A 36 10.97 -9.97 -26.40
CA ARG A 36 11.23 -10.25 -24.99
C ARG A 36 12.14 -9.16 -24.42
N PRO A 37 11.76 -8.54 -23.30
CA PRO A 37 12.60 -7.54 -22.67
C PRO A 37 13.86 -8.19 -22.08
N THR A 38 14.93 -7.41 -22.03
CA THR A 38 16.14 -7.75 -21.30
C THR A 38 15.89 -7.68 -19.78
N MET A 39 16.73 -8.37 -18.99
CA MET A 39 16.61 -8.31 -17.53
C MET A 39 16.77 -6.89 -16.97
N ASP A 40 17.57 -6.03 -17.62
CA ASP A 40 17.71 -4.63 -17.23
C ASP A 40 16.40 -3.85 -17.42
N GLU A 41 15.74 -4.02 -18.56
CA GLU A 41 14.42 -3.42 -18.83
C GLU A 41 13.35 -3.93 -17.85
N ILE A 42 13.37 -5.23 -17.54
CA ILE A 42 12.47 -5.83 -16.55
C ILE A 42 12.64 -5.16 -15.18
N VAL A 43 13.89 -5.05 -14.70
CA VAL A 43 14.18 -4.43 -13.40
C VAL A 43 13.78 -2.96 -13.41
N LYS A 44 14.10 -2.22 -14.48
CA LYS A 44 13.72 -0.81 -14.64
C LYS A 44 12.20 -0.59 -14.54
N VAL A 45 11.40 -1.53 -15.05
CA VAL A 45 9.94 -1.48 -14.93
C VAL A 45 9.47 -1.87 -13.54
N LEU A 46 10.07 -2.90 -12.91
CA LEU A 46 9.61 -3.46 -11.63
C LEU A 46 10.01 -2.63 -10.41
N THR A 47 11.20 -2.05 -10.39
CA THR A 47 11.71 -1.25 -9.26
C THR A 47 10.72 -0.17 -8.79
N PRO A 48 10.22 0.73 -9.65
CA PRO A 48 9.27 1.76 -9.21
C PRO A 48 7.89 1.20 -8.80
N LEU A 49 7.58 -0.07 -9.08
CA LEU A 49 6.31 -0.69 -8.66
C LEU A 49 6.36 -1.16 -7.20
N GLN A 50 7.55 -1.35 -6.63
CA GLN A 50 7.70 -1.75 -5.22
C GLN A 50 7.32 -0.61 -4.27
N ASP A 51 7.67 0.62 -4.63
CA ASP A 51 7.36 1.83 -3.87
C ASP A 51 6.01 2.46 -4.24
N LEU A 52 5.20 1.75 -5.02
CA LEU A 52 3.96 2.27 -5.57
C LEU A 52 2.92 2.39 -4.46
N ASN A 53 2.74 3.60 -3.94
CA ASN A 53 1.84 3.84 -2.83
C ASN A 53 0.48 4.34 -3.34
N ASP A 54 -0.47 3.42 -3.54
CA ASP A 54 -1.83 3.76 -3.93
C ASP A 54 -2.86 3.44 -2.84
N LEU A 55 -4.09 3.92 -3.05
CA LEU A 55 -5.16 3.82 -2.05
C LEU A 55 -5.48 2.37 -1.66
N ALA A 56 -5.27 1.42 -2.57
CA ALA A 56 -5.46 0.00 -2.29
C ALA A 56 -4.46 -0.49 -1.24
N ILE A 57 -3.18 -0.14 -1.40
CA ILE A 57 -2.11 -0.50 -0.46
C ILE A 57 -2.32 0.17 0.90
N LEU A 58 -2.65 1.47 0.93
CA LEU A 58 -2.95 2.18 2.17
C LEU A 58 -4.13 1.56 2.94
N SER A 59 -5.19 1.16 2.23
CA SER A 59 -6.36 0.51 2.86
C SER A 59 -6.04 -0.86 3.45
N TYR A 60 -5.14 -1.61 2.80
CA TYR A 60 -4.66 -2.90 3.28
C TYR A 60 -3.83 -2.75 4.56
N HIS A 61 -2.87 -1.83 4.58
CA HIS A 61 -2.07 -1.53 5.77
C HIS A 61 -2.94 -1.04 6.94
N SER A 62 -3.96 -0.22 6.67
CA SER A 62 -4.93 0.19 7.69
C SER A 62 -5.67 -1.01 8.28
N ARG A 63 -6.20 -1.93 7.44
CA ARG A 63 -6.90 -3.14 7.92
C ARG A 63 -6.01 -4.06 8.75
N LEU A 64 -4.76 -4.27 8.34
CA LEU A 64 -3.75 -5.00 9.12
C LEU A 64 -3.54 -4.38 10.50
N SER A 65 -3.43 -3.04 10.57
CA SER A 65 -3.21 -2.32 11.83
C SER A 65 -4.37 -2.47 12.83
N GLN A 66 -5.61 -2.66 12.34
CA GLN A 66 -6.80 -2.83 13.19
C GLN A 66 -6.97 -4.25 13.73
N GLN A 67 -6.37 -5.26 13.10
CA GLN A 67 -6.45 -6.65 13.61
C GLN A 67 -5.69 -6.83 14.93
N GLY A 68 -4.65 -6.04 15.18
CA GLY A 68 -3.86 -6.10 16.42
C GLY A 68 -4.53 -5.56 17.69
N LYS A 69 -5.71 -4.92 17.60
CA LYS A 69 -6.35 -4.21 18.74
C LYS A 69 -7.74 -4.75 19.15
N ARG A 70 -8.17 -5.92 18.67
CA ARG A 70 -9.48 -6.50 19.07
C ARG A 70 -9.36 -7.43 20.28
N LYS A 71 -9.27 -6.84 21.48
CA LYS A 71 -9.82 -7.41 22.72
C LYS A 71 -10.41 -6.29 23.58
N LYS A 72 -11.72 -6.05 23.45
CA LYS A 72 -12.72 -5.92 24.53
C LYS A 72 -14.08 -5.58 23.91
N LYS A 73 -15.07 -6.46 24.11
CA LYS A 73 -16.49 -6.24 23.77
C LYS A 73 -17.11 -5.35 24.85
N SER A 74 -17.85 -4.32 24.45
CA SER A 74 -18.99 -3.78 25.21
C SER A 74 -19.98 -3.17 24.23
N GLU A 75 -21.25 -3.48 24.43
CA GLU A 75 -22.37 -3.23 23.53
C GLU A 75 -22.83 -1.77 23.57
N GLY A 76 -23.41 -1.27 22.47
CA GLY A 76 -24.28 -0.09 22.50
C GLY A 76 -24.09 0.94 21.37
N ALA A 77 -25.16 1.10 20.58
CA ALA A 77 -25.59 2.28 19.81
C ALA A 77 -24.84 2.69 18.51
N GLN A 78 -25.66 2.76 17.44
CA GLN A 78 -25.40 3.40 16.15
C GLN A 78 -24.93 4.85 16.31
N GLN A 79 -24.06 5.33 15.40
CA GLN A 79 -24.28 6.60 14.69
C GLN A 79 -23.25 6.82 13.57
N HIS A 80 -23.79 7.30 12.46
CA HIS A 80 -23.18 7.56 11.17
C HIS A 80 -22.56 8.97 11.20
N THR A 81 -21.24 9.13 11.05
CA THR A 81 -20.63 10.43 10.71
C THR A 81 -19.35 10.28 9.89
N ASN A 82 -19.33 10.96 8.74
CA ASN A 82 -18.10 11.28 8.01
C ASN A 82 -17.17 12.08 8.91
N VAL A 83 -15.90 11.69 9.02
CA VAL A 83 -14.90 12.52 9.70
C VAL A 83 -13.56 12.50 8.96
N SER A 84 -13.36 13.59 8.21
CA SER A 84 -12.10 14.22 7.83
C SER A 84 -10.92 13.82 8.73
N SER A 85 -9.92 13.17 8.15
CA SER A 85 -8.62 12.94 8.78
C SER A 85 -7.94 14.27 9.14
N LYS A 86 -7.95 14.62 10.43
CA LYS A 86 -7.02 15.61 11.00
C LYS A 86 -6.05 14.86 11.92
N SER A 87 -4.81 14.70 11.47
CA SER A 87 -3.71 14.27 12.33
C SER A 87 -3.08 15.51 12.96
N ILE A 88 -3.35 15.76 14.24
CA ILE A 88 -2.63 16.73 15.07
C ILE A 88 -2.29 16.03 16.38
N ARG A 89 -1.00 15.67 16.52
CA ARG A 89 -0.21 15.40 17.74
C ARG A 89 1.02 14.57 17.33
N ASP A 90 2.27 14.86 17.66
CA ASP A 90 2.85 15.61 18.79
C ASP A 90 4.22 16.19 18.39
N SER A 91 4.54 17.41 18.84
CA SER A 91 5.92 17.88 19.00
C SER A 91 6.06 18.48 20.40
N PRO A 92 6.84 17.88 21.32
CA PRO A 92 7.16 18.54 22.57
C PRO A 92 8.35 19.49 22.40
N LEU A 93 8.11 20.77 22.64
CA LEU A 93 9.13 21.81 22.85
C LEU A 93 9.94 21.49 24.11
N ASN A 94 11.26 21.37 23.97
CA ASN A 94 12.18 21.27 25.11
C ASN A 94 12.53 22.69 25.61
N THR A 95 12.01 23.07 26.78
CA THR A 95 12.42 24.27 27.51
C THR A 95 13.44 23.89 28.59
N GLY A 96 14.73 24.09 28.32
CA GLY A 96 15.80 23.96 29.30
C GLY A 96 16.42 25.33 29.63
N LYS A 97 15.93 25.99 30.69
CA LYS A 97 16.63 27.11 31.35
C LYS A 97 17.67 26.52 32.32
N GLN A 98 18.95 26.86 32.13
CA GLN A 98 19.97 26.80 33.19
C GLN A 98 20.69 28.16 33.19
N ARG A 99 20.47 28.91 34.27
CA ARG A 99 21.21 30.11 34.66
C ARG A 99 22.09 29.73 35.85
N TYR A 100 23.14 30.53 36.07
CA TYR A 100 24.23 30.48 37.07
C TYR A 100 25.43 29.63 36.64
N ARG A 101 26.67 30.12 36.61
CA ARG A 101 27.30 31.24 37.32
C ARG A 101 28.46 31.80 36.50
#